data_AF-A0A812NRC4-F1
#
_entry.id   AF-A0A812NRC4-F1
#
_cell.length_a   1.000
_cell.length_b   1.000
_cell.length_c   1.000
_cell.angle_alpha   90.00
_cell.angle_beta   90.00
_cell.angle_gamma   90.00
#
_symmetry.space_group_name_H-M   'P 1'
#
loop_
_entity.id
_entity.type
_entity.pdbx_description
1 polymer ?
#
loop_
_entity_poly.entity_id
_entity_poly.type
_entity_poly.pdbx_seq_one_letter_code
_entity_poly.pdbx_strand_id
1 'polypeptide(L)'
;MYRLRLDTWPVISDMEQGAVVDKIGAAASKWIGKVCWYKVFKLVDVDGSGEIGFDEFFRIIRRPLPCLAITTKEISNPELKGLWKAMDQDMSGAISVQEFMIFMRRLEVRRGFARWRPQVMQGTPVAKAAVAAEVAARAKARLSIYLSLSLSLARFIYIYRYVYLYMCIYIYI
;
A
#
# COMPACT_ATOMS: atom_id res chain seq x y z
N MET A 1 9.95 6.17 33.82
CA MET A 1 9.00 7.30 33.85
C MET A 1 8.19 7.44 32.55
N TYR A 2 8.77 7.24 31.37
CA TYR A 2 8.05 7.37 30.09
C TYR A 2 6.97 6.28 29.85
N ARG A 3 7.29 5.00 30.10
CA ARG A 3 6.31 3.88 30.00
C ARG A 3 5.06 4.06 30.85
N LEU A 4 5.18 4.63 32.06
CA LEU A 4 4.04 4.94 32.93
C LEU A 4 3.11 6.01 32.33
N ARG A 5 3.65 6.93 31.51
CA ARG A 5 2.81 7.89 30.77
C ARG A 5 2.11 7.21 29.60
N LEU A 6 2.76 6.29 28.90
CA LEU A 6 2.16 5.55 27.78
C LEU A 6 0.92 4.75 28.19
N ASP A 7 0.88 4.20 29.40
CA ASP A 7 -0.28 3.47 29.92
C ASP A 7 -1.52 4.37 30.03
N THR A 8 -1.32 5.67 30.32
CA THR A 8 -2.42 6.64 30.40
C THR A 8 -2.92 7.12 29.04
N TRP A 9 -2.27 6.73 27.94
CA TRP A 9 -2.59 7.24 26.60
C TRP A 9 -3.52 6.28 25.84
N PRO A 10 -4.51 6.83 25.12
CA PRO A 10 -5.50 6.04 24.41
C PRO A 10 -4.85 5.24 23.28
N VAL A 11 -5.28 3.99 23.12
CA VAL A 11 -4.91 3.17 21.96
C VAL A 11 -5.89 3.52 20.84
N ILE A 12 -5.37 4.09 19.76
CA ILE A 12 -6.18 4.42 18.58
C ILE A 12 -6.07 3.31 17.54
N SER A 13 -7.17 3.07 16.84
CA SER A 13 -7.24 2.05 15.78
C SER A 13 -6.38 2.44 14.57
N ASP A 14 -5.99 1.43 13.78
CA ASP A 14 -5.21 1.65 12.55
C ASP A 14 -5.93 2.59 11.55
N MET A 15 -7.27 2.66 11.57
CA MET A 15 -8.04 3.59 10.74
C MET A 15 -7.92 5.03 11.22
N GLU A 16 -8.00 5.26 12.54
CA GLU A 16 -7.83 6.58 13.15
C GLU A 16 -6.40 7.10 12.96
N GLN A 17 -5.41 6.22 13.11
CA GLN A 17 -4.00 6.54 12.80
C GLN A 17 -3.88 7.08 11.36
N GLY A 18 -4.51 6.40 10.40
CA GLY A 18 -4.60 6.84 9.01
C GLY A 18 -5.25 8.22 8.88
N ALA A 19 -6.41 8.45 9.49
CA ALA A 19 -7.10 9.73 9.40
C ALA A 19 -6.27 10.90 9.96
N VAL A 20 -5.57 10.69 11.08
CA VAL A 20 -4.69 11.71 11.69
C VAL A 20 -3.50 12.02 10.77
N VAL A 21 -2.87 10.99 10.19
CA VAL A 21 -1.77 11.19 9.23
C VAL A 21 -2.23 11.88 7.95
N ASP A 22 -3.47 11.65 7.49
CA ASP A 22 -4.04 12.36 6.33
C ASP A 22 -4.21 13.85 6.61
N LYS A 23 -4.70 14.21 7.81
CA LYS A 23 -4.80 15.61 8.25
C LYS A 23 -3.41 16.26 8.31
N ILE A 24 -2.42 15.57 8.87
CA ILE A 24 -1.02 16.02 8.91
C ILE A 24 -0.46 16.19 7.51
N GLY A 25 -0.68 15.21 6.61
CA GLY A 25 -0.23 15.27 5.22
C GLY A 25 -0.88 16.41 4.43
N ALA A 26 -2.17 16.66 4.64
CA ALA A 26 -2.90 17.76 4.01
C ALA A 26 -2.46 19.13 4.55
N ALA A 27 -2.10 19.24 5.83
CA ALA A 27 -1.49 20.45 6.37
C ALA A 27 -0.06 20.64 5.83
N ALA A 28 0.73 19.57 5.75
CA ALA A 28 2.09 19.61 5.21
C ALA A 28 2.14 19.94 3.70
N SER A 29 1.16 19.48 2.91
CA SER A 29 1.09 19.77 1.48
C SER A 29 0.88 21.25 1.18
N LYS A 30 0.24 21.99 2.10
CA LYS A 30 0.10 23.47 1.99
C LYS A 30 1.45 24.18 1.99
N TRP A 31 2.46 23.63 2.66
CA TRP A 31 3.78 24.24 2.80
C TRP A 31 4.82 23.66 1.85
N ILE A 32 4.82 22.33 1.67
CA ILE A 32 5.89 21.59 0.96
C ILE A 32 5.45 21.21 -0.48
N GLY A 33 4.18 21.41 -0.83
CA GLY A 33 3.60 20.99 -2.10
C GLY A 33 3.39 19.47 -2.14
N LYS A 34 4.15 18.75 -2.98
CA LYS A 34 4.07 17.28 -3.03
C LYS A 34 4.59 16.71 -1.72
N VAL A 35 3.71 16.02 -0.98
CA VAL A 35 4.02 15.42 0.32
C VAL A 35 5.20 14.46 0.17
N CYS A 36 6.31 14.82 0.78
CA CYS A 36 7.48 13.98 0.92
C CYS A 36 7.74 13.86 2.42
N TRP A 37 7.44 12.69 2.99
CA TRP A 37 7.53 12.46 4.44
C TRP A 37 8.94 12.70 4.99
N TYR A 38 9.98 12.49 4.19
CA TYR A 38 11.35 12.85 4.56
C TYR A 38 11.52 14.36 4.78
N LYS A 39 10.93 15.20 3.92
CA LYS A 39 10.97 16.67 4.10
C LYS A 39 10.17 17.10 5.32
N VAL A 40 9.04 16.43 5.58
CA VAL A 40 8.26 16.65 6.80
C VAL A 40 9.10 16.29 8.03
N PHE A 41 9.78 15.14 8.02
CA PHE A 41 10.68 14.74 9.11
C PHE A 41 11.76 15.79 9.37
N LYS A 42 12.46 16.26 8.32
CA LYS A 42 13.48 17.32 8.46
C LYS A 42 12.93 18.66 8.95
N LEU A 43 11.64 18.93 8.75
CA LEU A 43 10.99 20.10 9.32
C LEU A 43 10.66 19.88 10.81
N VAL A 44 10.39 18.63 11.20
CA VAL A 44 10.06 18.27 12.58
C VAL A 44 11.30 18.20 13.47
N ASP A 45 12.39 17.67 12.93
CA ASP A 45 13.73 17.57 13.53
C ASP A 45 14.44 18.93 13.52
N VAL A 46 14.02 19.81 14.44
CA VAL A 46 14.53 21.20 14.55
C VAL A 46 15.95 21.23 15.12
N ASP A 47 16.26 20.31 16.02
CA ASP A 47 17.58 20.20 16.64
C ASP A 47 18.58 19.42 15.77
N GLY A 48 18.10 18.73 14.72
CA GLY A 48 18.92 17.97 13.80
C GLY A 48 19.49 16.70 14.43
N SER A 49 18.89 16.24 15.53
CA SER A 49 19.31 15.03 16.25
C SER A 49 19.08 13.76 15.42
N GLY A 50 18.17 13.81 14.44
CA GLY A 50 17.76 12.64 13.66
C GLY A 50 16.75 11.74 14.38
N GLU A 51 16.29 12.18 15.55
CA GLU A 51 15.20 11.59 16.32
C GLU A 51 14.18 12.69 16.63
N ILE A 52 12.91 12.33 16.71
CA ILE A 52 11.86 13.30 17.08
C ILE A 52 11.42 12.96 18.50
N GLY A 53 11.47 13.93 19.41
CA GLY A 53 10.88 13.81 20.75
C GLY A 53 9.37 14.13 20.76
N PHE A 54 8.67 13.66 21.79
CA PHE A 54 7.22 13.90 21.92
C PHE A 54 6.88 15.39 21.96
N ASP A 55 7.68 16.18 22.68
CA ASP A 55 7.51 17.62 22.78
C ASP A 55 7.71 18.33 21.43
N GLU A 56 8.65 17.87 20.61
CA GLU A 56 8.94 18.44 19.29
C GLU A 56 7.82 18.15 18.30
N PHE A 57 7.37 16.89 18.29
CA PHE A 57 6.21 16.47 17.51
C PHE A 57 4.95 17.27 17.88
N PHE A 58 4.68 17.43 19.18
CA PHE A 58 3.54 18.22 19.64
C PHE A 58 3.67 19.71 19.27
N ARG A 59 4.86 20.28 19.43
CA ARG A 59 5.15 21.67 19.07
C ARG A 59 4.93 21.93 17.60
N ILE A 60 5.30 21.02 16.72
CA ILE A 60 5.25 21.27 15.26
C ILE A 60 3.86 21.05 14.69
N ILE A 61 3.03 20.27 15.37
CA ILE A 61 1.62 20.15 15.04
C ILE A 61 0.83 21.36 15.53
N ARG A 62 1.18 21.92 16.70
CA ARG A 62 0.39 22.98 17.36
C ARG A 62 0.89 24.40 17.20
N ARG A 63 2.18 24.64 16.92
CA ARG A 63 2.67 26.00 16.75
C ARG A 63 2.16 26.61 15.45
N PRO A 64 1.78 27.90 15.45
CA PRO A 64 1.62 28.66 14.22
C PRO A 64 2.99 28.89 13.55
N LEU A 65 2.97 29.13 12.23
CA LEU A 65 4.06 29.50 11.31
C LEU A 65 5.49 29.53 11.91
N PRO A 66 6.45 28.72 11.41
CA PRO A 66 6.48 27.93 10.16
C PRO A 66 5.94 26.48 10.27
N CYS A 67 5.15 26.19 11.30
CA CYS A 67 4.69 24.84 11.64
C CYS A 67 3.27 24.52 11.07
N LEU A 68 2.78 23.28 11.24
CA LEU A 68 1.57 22.78 10.56
C LEU A 68 0.27 23.49 10.99
N ALA A 69 0.30 24.26 12.11
CA ALA A 69 -0.81 25.07 12.61
C ALA A 69 -2.15 24.32 12.70
N ILE A 70 -2.11 23.03 13.08
CA ILE A 70 -3.30 22.20 13.20
C ILE A 70 -4.00 22.55 14.51
N THR A 71 -5.24 22.99 14.42
CA THR A 71 -6.02 23.38 15.60
C THR A 71 -6.46 22.14 16.38
N THR A 72 -6.67 22.28 17.69
CA THR A 72 -7.26 21.25 18.57
C THR A 72 -8.60 20.69 18.06
N LYS A 73 -9.31 21.45 17.21
CA LYS A 73 -10.55 21.04 16.53
C LYS A 73 -10.32 20.02 15.42
N GLU A 74 -9.16 20.07 14.75
CA GLU A 74 -8.84 19.15 13.65
C GLU A 74 -8.21 17.86 14.16
N ILE A 75 -7.27 17.98 15.11
CA ILE A 75 -6.65 16.85 15.80
C ILE A 75 -6.65 17.12 17.30
N SER A 76 -7.38 16.30 18.03
CA SER A 76 -7.47 16.37 19.48
C SER A 76 -6.17 15.88 20.14
N ASN A 77 -5.88 16.37 21.36
CA ASN A 77 -4.75 15.90 22.15
C ASN A 77 -4.72 14.37 22.36
N PRO A 78 -5.84 13.68 22.66
CA PRO A 78 -5.84 12.23 22.81
C PRO A 78 -5.53 11.50 21.51
N GLU A 79 -6.07 11.93 20.37
CA GLU A 79 -5.73 11.34 19.06
C GLU A 79 -4.24 11.46 18.77
N LEU A 80 -3.62 12.60 19.12
CA LEU A 80 -2.21 12.83 18.88
C LEU A 80 -1.31 11.95 19.76
N LYS A 81 -1.68 11.80 21.04
CA LYS A 81 -1.01 10.88 21.97
C LYS A 81 -1.17 9.42 21.53
N GLY A 82 -2.35 9.05 21.04
CA GLY A 82 -2.58 7.73 20.48
C GLY A 82 -1.75 7.47 19.24
N LEU A 83 -1.62 8.47 18.35
CA LEU A 83 -0.76 8.36 17.17
C LEU A 83 0.70 8.18 17.57
N TRP A 84 1.17 8.95 18.55
CA TRP A 84 2.52 8.78 19.08
C TRP A 84 2.76 7.37 19.61
N LYS A 85 1.87 6.87 20.46
CA LYS A 85 1.94 5.52 21.04
C LYS A 85 1.93 4.43 19.96
N ALA A 86 1.30 4.67 18.81
CA ALA A 86 1.30 3.73 17.70
C ALA A 86 2.60 3.76 16.87
N MET A 87 3.29 4.91 16.85
CA MET A 87 4.56 5.09 16.14
C MET A 87 5.76 4.59 16.95
N ASP A 88 5.80 4.93 18.25
CA ASP A 88 6.85 4.56 19.19
C ASP A 88 6.64 3.13 19.73
N GLN A 89 6.88 2.14 18.86
CA GLN A 89 6.65 0.72 19.20
C GLN A 89 7.69 0.17 20.18
N ASP A 90 8.92 0.69 20.13
CA ASP A 90 10.02 0.29 21.01
C ASP A 90 9.93 0.96 22.40
N MET A 91 9.01 1.93 22.56
CA MET A 91 8.79 2.70 23.77
C MET A 91 10.07 3.42 24.23
N SER A 92 10.92 3.81 23.29
CA SER A 92 12.13 4.57 23.53
C SER A 92 11.80 6.01 23.97
N GLY A 93 10.66 6.54 23.49
CA GLY A 93 10.23 7.90 23.76
C GLY A 93 10.81 8.93 22.79
N ALA A 94 11.50 8.47 21.76
CA ALA A 94 11.92 9.24 20.62
C ALA A 94 11.62 8.43 19.35
N ILE A 95 11.23 9.09 18.27
CA ILE A 95 10.92 8.40 17.00
C ILE A 95 12.08 8.64 16.05
N SER A 96 12.78 7.58 15.69
CA SER A 96 13.83 7.66 14.68
C SER A 96 13.26 7.89 13.27
N VAL A 97 14.09 8.40 12.36
CA VAL A 97 13.74 8.52 10.92
C VAL A 97 13.21 7.19 10.37
N GLN A 98 13.83 6.09 10.77
CA GLN A 98 13.52 4.76 10.24
C GLN A 98 12.12 4.33 10.66
N GLU A 99 11.78 4.47 11.95
CA GLU A 99 10.46 4.15 12.48
C GLU A 99 9.38 5.02 11.85
N PHE A 100 9.64 6.32 11.74
CA PHE A 100 8.71 7.25 11.09
C PHE A 100 8.43 6.85 9.63
N MET A 101 9.47 6.54 8.85
CA MET A 101 9.33 6.17 7.44
C MET A 101 8.64 4.81 7.25
N ILE A 102 8.94 3.83 8.12
CA ILE A 102 8.27 2.53 8.10
C ILE A 102 6.78 2.69 8.44
N PHE A 103 6.47 3.49 9.46
CA PHE A 103 5.10 3.76 9.87
C PHE A 103 4.30 4.44 8.76
N MET A 104 4.84 5.49 8.14
CA MET A 104 4.19 6.18 7.02
C MET A 104 3.95 5.26 5.83
N ARG A 105 4.96 4.45 5.46
CA ARG A 105 4.82 3.45 4.38
C ARG A 105 3.75 2.40 4.70
N ARG A 106 3.69 1.92 5.94
CA ARG A 106 2.67 0.95 6.38
C ARG A 106 1.26 1.51 6.20
N LEU A 107 1.05 2.78 6.54
CA LEU A 107 -0.23 3.46 6.34
C LEU A 107 -0.53 3.69 4.85
N GLU A 108 0.47 4.10 4.04
CA GLU A 108 0.31 4.27 2.60
C GLU A 108 -0.07 2.98 1.88
N VAL A 109 0.57 1.85 2.19
CA VAL A 109 0.22 0.54 1.60
C VAL A 109 -1.22 0.16 1.97
N ARG A 110 -1.61 0.36 3.23
CA ARG A 110 -2.99 0.10 3.68
C ARG A 110 -4.01 1.02 3.01
N ARG A 111 -3.67 2.29 2.77
CA ARG A 111 -4.49 3.24 2.00
C ARG A 111 -4.57 2.86 0.52
N GLY A 112 -3.46 2.39 -0.06
CA GLY A 112 -3.42 1.85 -1.41
C GLY A 112 -4.34 0.65 -1.57
N PHE A 113 -4.34 -0.26 -0.61
CA PHE A 113 -5.29 -1.39 -0.54
C PHE A 113 -6.73 -0.97 -0.24
N ALA A 114 -6.97 0.06 0.58
CA ALA A 114 -8.31 0.57 0.85
C ALA A 114 -8.90 1.30 -0.37
N ARG A 115 -8.07 2.08 -1.09
CA ARG A 115 -8.42 2.74 -2.36
C ARG A 115 -8.56 1.71 -3.50
N TRP A 116 -7.75 0.66 -3.50
CA TRP A 116 -7.91 -0.55 -4.29
C TRP A 116 -8.80 -1.58 -3.57
N ARG A 117 -9.84 -1.18 -2.84
CA ARG A 117 -10.96 -2.11 -2.65
C ARG A 117 -11.66 -2.18 -4.00
N PRO A 118 -11.63 -3.31 -4.73
CA PRO A 118 -12.59 -3.46 -5.80
C PRO A 118 -13.99 -3.34 -5.17
N GLN A 119 -14.83 -2.43 -5.66
CA GLN A 119 -16.26 -2.31 -5.29
C GLN A 119 -17.07 -3.59 -5.56
N VAL A 120 -16.42 -4.67 -5.99
CA VAL A 120 -16.98 -6.00 -6.30
C VAL A 120 -17.62 -6.68 -5.08
N MET A 121 -17.34 -6.22 -3.85
CA MET A 121 -17.89 -6.87 -2.65
C MET A 121 -19.22 -6.27 -2.15
N GLN A 122 -19.68 -5.14 -2.70
CA GLN A 122 -20.96 -4.51 -2.32
C GLN A 122 -22.00 -4.49 -3.45
N GLY A 123 -21.75 -5.19 -4.57
CA GLY A 123 -22.68 -5.31 -5.69
C GLY A 123 -23.51 -6.59 -5.65
N THR A 124 -24.81 -6.45 -5.90
CA THR A 124 -25.86 -7.48 -6.06
C THR A 124 -25.40 -8.79 -6.74
N PRO A 125 -26.06 -9.95 -6.47
CA PRO A 125 -25.69 -11.27 -7.03
C PRO A 125 -25.48 -11.32 -8.55
N VAL A 126 -26.09 -10.40 -9.30
CA VAL A 126 -25.92 -10.21 -10.75
C VAL A 126 -24.46 -9.90 -11.14
N ALA A 127 -23.72 -9.12 -10.33
CA ALA A 127 -22.34 -8.74 -10.63
C ALA A 127 -21.35 -9.91 -10.45
N LYS A 128 -21.58 -10.79 -9.48
CA LYS A 128 -20.77 -12.02 -9.29
C LYS A 128 -20.95 -12.98 -10.47
N ALA A 129 -22.17 -13.11 -10.98
CA ALA A 129 -22.46 -13.94 -12.16
C ALA A 129 -21.78 -13.39 -13.43
N ALA A 130 -21.80 -12.07 -13.63
CA ALA A 130 -21.14 -11.43 -14.76
C ALA A 130 -19.61 -11.61 -14.74
N VAL A 131 -18.97 -11.40 -13.58
CA VAL A 131 -17.52 -11.62 -13.44
C VAL A 131 -17.15 -13.10 -13.61
N ALA A 132 -17.95 -14.02 -13.06
CA ALA A 132 -17.74 -15.46 -13.26
C ALA A 132 -17.88 -15.87 -14.73
N ALA A 133 -18.87 -15.30 -15.45
CA ALA A 133 -19.06 -15.54 -16.87
C ALA A 133 -17.91 -15.01 -17.72
N GLU A 134 -17.37 -13.83 -17.40
CA GLU A 134 -16.23 -13.26 -18.12
C GLU A 134 -14.94 -14.04 -17.89
N VAL A 135 -14.68 -14.50 -16.65
CA VAL A 135 -13.54 -15.36 -16.32
C VAL A 135 -13.66 -16.72 -17.04
N ALA A 136 -14.86 -17.31 -17.09
CA ALA A 136 -15.10 -18.55 -17.82
C ALA A 136 -14.93 -18.40 -19.34
N ALA A 137 -15.35 -17.26 -19.90
CA ALA A 137 -15.14 -16.94 -21.32
C ALA A 137 -13.65 -16.79 -21.66
N ARG A 138 -12.87 -16.11 -20.81
CA ARG A 138 -11.41 -15.99 -20.97
C ARG A 138 -10.69 -17.32 -20.83
N ALA A 139 -11.14 -18.19 -19.91
CA ALA A 139 -10.60 -19.53 -19.76
C ALA A 139 -10.86 -20.39 -21.01
N LYS A 140 -12.09 -20.37 -21.57
CA LYS A 140 -12.42 -21.04 -22.83
C LYS A 140 -11.60 -20.52 -24.00
N ALA A 141 -11.44 -19.21 -24.13
CA ALA A 141 -10.63 -18.60 -25.18
C ALA A 141 -9.16 -19.03 -25.08
N ARG A 142 -8.60 -19.05 -23.86
CA ARG A 142 -7.23 -19.51 -23.61
C ARG A 142 -7.08 -21.00 -23.94
N LEU A 143 -8.03 -21.85 -23.56
CA LEU A 143 -8.01 -23.28 -23.88
C LEU A 143 -8.14 -23.54 -25.38
N SER A 144 -8.96 -22.76 -26.09
CA SER A 144 -9.11 -22.84 -27.56
C SER A 144 -7.83 -22.50 -28.31
N ILE A 145 -7.01 -21.58 -27.79
CA ILE A 145 -5.69 -21.26 -28.35
C ILE A 145 -4.72 -22.43 -28.14
N TYR A 146 -4.71 -23.06 -26.96
CA TYR A 146 -3.88 -24.24 -26.73
C TYR A 146 -4.31 -25.43 -27.59
N LEU A 147 -5.60 -25.65 -27.79
CA LEU A 147 -6.11 -26.75 -28.62
C LEU A 147 -5.79 -26.55 -30.11
N SER A 148 -5.86 -25.31 -30.61
CA SER A 148 -5.52 -24.99 -32.00
C SER A 148 -4.01 -25.08 -32.26
N LEU A 149 -3.18 -24.66 -31.30
CA LEU A 149 -1.73 -24.84 -31.34
C LEU A 149 -1.34 -26.32 -31.28
N SER A 150 -1.98 -27.13 -30.43
CA SER A 150 -1.70 -28.57 -30.34
C SER A 150 -2.12 -29.34 -31.59
N LEU A 151 -3.25 -28.97 -32.21
CA LEU A 151 -3.69 -29.56 -33.49
C LEU A 151 -2.76 -29.16 -34.65
N SER A 152 -2.24 -27.93 -34.65
CA SER A 152 -1.25 -27.47 -35.63
C SER A 152 0.08 -28.22 -35.50
N LEU A 153 0.58 -28.41 -34.27
CA LEU A 153 1.77 -29.21 -34.00
C LEU A 153 1.57 -30.70 -34.34
N ALA A 154 0.40 -31.27 -34.04
CA ALA A 154 0.08 -32.65 -34.41
C ALA A 154 0.03 -32.85 -35.93
N ARG A 155 -0.52 -31.89 -36.68
CA ARG A 155 -0.44 -31.88 -38.16
C ARG A 155 0.99 -31.77 -38.66
N PHE A 156 1.82 -30.94 -38.01
CA PHE A 156 3.23 -30.80 -38.37
C PHE A 156 4.00 -32.12 -38.16
N ILE A 157 3.81 -32.79 -37.01
CA ILE A 157 4.44 -34.09 -36.72
C ILE A 157 3.93 -35.17 -37.69
N TYR A 158 2.63 -35.19 -38.01
CA TYR A 158 2.07 -36.15 -38.96
C TYR A 158 2.64 -35.97 -40.37
N ILE A 159 2.76 -34.72 -40.86
CA ILE A 159 3.37 -34.41 -42.16
C ILE A 159 4.85 -34.81 -42.17
N TYR A 160 5.62 -34.46 -41.14
CA TYR A 160 7.04 -34.84 -41.06
C TYR A 160 7.25 -36.36 -41.06
N ARG A 161 6.40 -37.12 -40.36
CA ARG A 161 6.45 -38.59 -40.37
C ARG A 161 6.08 -39.17 -41.73
N TYR A 162 5.12 -38.58 -42.44
CA TYR A 162 4.71 -39.04 -43.77
C TYR A 162 5.78 -38.77 -44.84
N VAL A 163 6.43 -37.60 -44.79
CA VAL A 163 7.54 -37.25 -45.71
C VAL A 163 8.78 -38.12 -45.45
N TYR A 164 9.12 -38.39 -44.18
CA TYR A 164 10.23 -39.30 -43.85
C TYR A 164 9.96 -40.74 -44.31
N LEU A 165 8.75 -41.26 -44.13
CA LEU A 165 8.38 -42.60 -44.62
C LEU A 165 8.42 -42.67 -46.15
N TYR A 166 7.96 -41.64 -46.86
CA TYR A 166 8.04 -41.59 -48.33
C TYR A 166 9.47 -41.45 -48.85
N MET A 167 10.35 -40.67 -48.21
CA MET A 167 11.77 -40.60 -48.57
C MET A 167 12.52 -41.91 -48.29
N CYS A 168 12.18 -42.63 -47.21
CA CYS A 168 12.81 -43.92 -46.91
C CYS A 168 12.40 -45.04 -47.90
N ILE A 169 11.19 -44.98 -48.48
CA ILE A 169 10.74 -45.95 -49.49
C ILE A 169 11.43 -45.70 -50.85
N TYR A 170 11.69 -44.45 -51.23
CA TYR A 170 12.31 -44.10 -52.53
C TYR A 170 13.83 -44.29 -52.60
N ILE A 171 14.51 -44.58 -51.48
CA ILE A 171 15.96 -44.86 -51.45
C ILE A 171 16.25 -46.38 -51.56
N TYR A 172 15.22 -47.23 -51.50
CA TYR A 172 15.36 -48.71 -51.46
C TYR A 172 14.75 -49.46 -52.67
N ILE A 173 14.50 -48.75 -53.78
CA ILE A 173 14.15 -49.32 -55.10
C ILE A 173 15.12 -48.74 -56.13
#